data_AF-A0A2W7ARC0-F1
#
_entry.id   AF-A0A2W7ARC0-F1
#
_cell.length_a   1.000
_cell.length_b   1.000
_cell.length_c   1.000
_cell.angle_alpha   90.00
_cell.angle_beta   90.00
_cell.angle_gamma   90.00
#
_symmetry.space_group_name_H-M   'P 1'
#
loop_
_entity.id
_entity.type
_entity.pdbx_description
1 polymer ?
#
loop_
_entity_poly.entity_id
_entity_poly.type
_entity_poly.pdbx_seq_one_letter_code
_entity_poly.pdbx_strand_id
1 'polypeptide(L)'
;MPKVTPKNYTDITLENHIGGSEVAAIDSETVVVSSRLGNLSVIDLKSMQIVKQNFVGSDYGSCTLRSLQTHLGYANDDESQIDPSCAVATQGGYGVFWDLKQLEAKKFYPDSEGSVACVAFIPTRDLLAMGMGSYPLTHYPMK
;
A
#
# COMPACT_ATOMS: atom_id res chain seq x y z
N MET A 1 -42.18 -3.94 4.40
CA MET A 1 -40.70 -3.91 4.32
C MET A 1 -40.32 -3.74 2.85
N PRO A 2 -39.54 -2.71 2.47
CA PRO A 2 -39.11 -2.56 1.08
C PRO A 2 -38.15 -3.68 0.70
N LYS A 3 -38.40 -4.32 -0.45
CA LYS A 3 -37.49 -5.30 -1.05
C LYS A 3 -36.24 -4.55 -1.52
N VAL A 4 -35.11 -4.81 -0.88
CA VAL A 4 -33.81 -4.36 -1.39
C VAL A 4 -33.42 -5.29 -2.52
N THR A 5 -33.55 -4.79 -3.76
CA THR A 5 -33.04 -5.49 -4.94
C THR A 5 -31.52 -5.34 -4.94
N PRO A 6 -30.72 -6.43 -4.97
CA PRO A 6 -29.27 -6.31 -5.04
C PRO A 6 -28.91 -5.55 -6.32
N LYS A 7 -28.09 -4.49 -6.18
CA LYS A 7 -27.52 -3.81 -7.34
C LYS A 7 -26.61 -4.80 -8.06
N ASN A 8 -26.73 -4.88 -9.38
CA ASN A 8 -25.76 -5.59 -10.20
C ASN A 8 -24.41 -4.90 -10.01
N TYR A 9 -23.50 -5.55 -9.29
CA TYR A 9 -22.12 -5.09 -9.19
C TYR A 9 -21.45 -5.43 -10.52
N THR A 10 -21.02 -4.42 -11.26
CA THR A 10 -20.13 -4.62 -12.41
C THR A 10 -18.80 -5.09 -11.84
N ASP A 11 -18.36 -6.28 -12.20
CA ASP A 11 -17.03 -6.78 -11.81
C ASP A 11 -15.96 -5.84 -12.38
N ILE A 12 -15.11 -5.29 -11.51
CA ILE A 12 -13.88 -4.62 -11.94
C ILE A 12 -12.89 -5.72 -12.27
N THR A 13 -12.77 -6.05 -13.55
CA THR A 13 -11.68 -6.91 -13.99
C THR A 13 -10.38 -6.10 -13.94
N LEU A 14 -9.62 -6.31 -12.87
CA LEU A 14 -8.26 -5.80 -12.76
C LEU A 14 -7.33 -6.67 -13.62
N GLU A 15 -7.36 -6.49 -14.95
CA GLU A 15 -6.64 -7.34 -15.92
C GLU A 15 -5.11 -7.43 -15.66
N ASN A 16 -4.57 -6.50 -14.88
CA ASN A 16 -3.15 -6.44 -14.49
C ASN A 16 -2.88 -6.85 -13.02
N HIS A 17 -3.88 -7.34 -12.30
CA HIS A 17 -3.73 -7.83 -10.93
C HIS A 17 -3.73 -9.35 -10.92
N ILE A 18 -2.53 -9.91 -11.07
CA ILE A 18 -2.30 -11.36 -10.98
C ILE A 18 -1.81 -11.71 -9.57
N GLY A 19 -2.45 -12.68 -8.92
CA GLY A 19 -2.04 -13.25 -7.63
C GLY A 19 -2.72 -12.64 -6.41
N GLY A 20 -2.17 -12.92 -5.21
CA GLY A 20 -2.70 -12.39 -3.94
C GLY A 20 -2.62 -10.86 -3.89
N SER A 21 -3.77 -10.22 -3.72
CA SER A 21 -3.92 -8.77 -3.60
C SER A 21 -4.16 -8.38 -2.14
N GLU A 22 -3.49 -7.30 -1.71
CA GLU A 22 -3.85 -6.60 -0.47
C GLU A 22 -4.72 -5.40 -0.82
N VAL A 23 -5.69 -5.11 0.05
CA VAL A 23 -6.62 -3.99 -0.09
C VAL A 23 -6.58 -3.15 1.18
N ALA A 24 -6.48 -1.83 1.03
CA ALA A 24 -6.56 -0.88 2.12
C ALA A 24 -7.52 0.25 1.77
N ALA A 25 -8.41 0.60 2.69
CA ALA A 25 -9.34 1.71 2.48
C ALA A 25 -8.59 3.04 2.65
N ILE A 26 -8.74 3.94 1.68
CA ILE A 26 -8.28 5.33 1.87
C ILE A 26 -9.40 6.04 2.63
N ASP A 27 -10.60 6.09 2.06
CA ASP A 27 -11.78 6.68 2.68
C ASP A 27 -13.02 5.79 2.45
N SER A 28 -14.22 6.34 2.68
CA SER A 28 -15.49 5.61 2.48
C SER A 28 -15.82 5.29 1.02
N GLU A 29 -15.13 5.91 0.07
CA GLU A 29 -15.42 5.88 -1.36
C GLU A 29 -14.23 5.40 -2.20
N THR A 30 -13.03 5.32 -1.62
CA THR A 30 -11.81 4.97 -2.33
C THR A 30 -10.97 3.94 -1.59
N VAL A 31 -10.40 3.00 -2.34
CA VAL A 31 -9.50 1.95 -1.83
C VAL A 31 -8.21 1.91 -2.64
N VAL A 32 -7.11 1.51 -2.02
CA VAL A 32 -5.90 1.05 -2.72
C VAL A 32 -5.93 -0.46 -2.81
N VAL A 33 -5.72 -0.98 -4.01
CA VAL A 33 -5.54 -2.41 -4.27
C VAL A 33 -4.13 -2.62 -4.81
N SER A 34 -3.46 -3.66 -4.31
CA SER A 34 -2.15 -4.07 -4.80
C SER A 34 -2.19 -5.33 -5.65
N SER A 35 -1.24 -5.45 -6.57
CA SER A 35 -0.94 -6.68 -7.30
C SER A 35 0.39 -7.28 -6.85
N ARG A 36 0.58 -8.59 -7.08
CA ARG A 36 1.92 -9.22 -6.90
C ARG A 36 2.99 -8.71 -7.86
N LEU A 37 2.58 -8.01 -8.92
CA LEU A 37 3.53 -7.40 -9.84
C LEU A 37 4.09 -6.09 -9.27
N GLY A 38 3.51 -5.56 -8.19
CA GLY A 38 3.88 -4.27 -7.61
C GLY A 38 3.07 -3.11 -8.18
N ASN A 39 1.92 -3.37 -8.81
CA ASN A 39 0.99 -2.31 -9.16
C ASN A 39 0.17 -1.93 -7.93
N LEU A 40 0.05 -0.65 -7.65
CA LEU A 40 -0.93 -0.08 -6.73
C LEU A 40 -1.97 0.66 -7.56
N SER A 41 -3.24 0.34 -7.36
CA SER A 41 -4.37 0.96 -8.05
C SER A 41 -5.31 1.57 -7.02
N VAL A 42 -5.59 2.87 -7.15
CA VAL A 42 -6.68 3.51 -6.40
C VAL A 42 -7.97 3.30 -7.16
N ILE A 43 -8.97 2.72 -6.51
CA ILE A 43 -10.28 2.46 -7.09
C ILE A 43 -11.30 3.34 -6.40
N ASP A 44 -12.07 4.08 -7.19
CA ASP A 44 -13.28 4.76 -6.75
C ASP A 44 -14.43 3.75 -6.73
N LEU A 45 -15.00 3.51 -5.55
CA LEU A 45 -16.02 2.50 -5.30
C LEU A 45 -17.39 2.89 -5.83
N LYS A 46 -17.65 4.18 -6.10
CA LYS A 46 -18.92 4.65 -6.67
C LYS A 46 -19.01 4.38 -8.16
N SER A 47 -17.95 4.75 -8.87
CA SER A 47 -17.80 4.60 -10.32
C SER A 47 -17.23 3.23 -10.70
N MET A 48 -16.64 2.51 -9.74
CA MET A 48 -15.95 1.25 -9.96
C MET A 48 -14.82 1.39 -10.99
N GLN A 49 -14.09 2.51 -10.94
CA GLN A 49 -12.99 2.83 -11.87
C GLN A 49 -11.65 2.97 -11.15
N ILE A 50 -10.58 2.62 -11.85
CA ILE A 50 -9.22 2.96 -11.42
C ILE A 50 -9.01 4.45 -11.66
N VAL A 51 -8.81 5.21 -10.59
CA VAL A 51 -8.60 6.67 -10.67
C VAL A 51 -7.12 7.06 -10.61
N LYS A 52 -6.28 6.22 -10.01
CA LYS A 52 -4.82 6.41 -9.94
C LYS A 52 -4.13 5.07 -10.00
N GLN A 53 -2.93 5.04 -10.57
CA GLN A 53 -2.10 3.84 -10.57
C GLN A 53 -0.62 4.22 -10.42
N ASN A 54 0.13 3.38 -9.71
CA ASN A 54 1.57 3.51 -9.58
C ASN A 54 2.23 2.13 -9.55
N PHE A 55 3.47 2.04 -10.04
CA PHE A 55 4.27 0.83 -9.98
C PHE A 55 5.36 0.99 -8.93
N VAL A 56 5.27 0.19 -7.86
CA VAL A 56 6.22 0.20 -6.73
C VAL A 56 7.20 -0.98 -6.77
N GLY A 57 7.23 -1.70 -7.90
CA GLY A 57 8.09 -2.85 -8.09
C GLY A 57 9.58 -2.52 -8.20
N SER A 58 10.37 -3.60 -8.26
CA SER A 58 11.80 -3.49 -8.54
C SER A 58 12.05 -3.43 -10.05
N ASP A 59 13.21 -2.91 -10.43
CA ASP A 59 13.63 -2.82 -11.83
C ASP A 59 13.79 -4.20 -12.51
N TYR A 60 13.82 -5.27 -11.70
CA TYR A 60 13.99 -6.66 -12.14
C TYR A 60 12.67 -7.44 -12.28
N GLY A 61 11.53 -6.77 -12.09
CA GLY A 61 10.21 -7.34 -12.34
C GLY A 61 9.61 -8.12 -11.16
N SER A 62 8.30 -7.94 -10.98
CA SER A 62 7.48 -8.40 -9.84
C SER A 62 7.93 -7.90 -8.47
N CYS A 63 6.95 -7.52 -7.65
CA CYS A 63 7.18 -7.11 -6.28
C CYS A 63 5.96 -7.54 -5.48
N THR A 64 6.12 -8.67 -4.79
CA THR A 64 5.09 -9.11 -3.87
C THR A 64 5.14 -8.21 -2.65
N LEU A 65 3.99 -7.66 -2.26
CA LEU A 65 3.88 -6.86 -1.06
C LEU A 65 3.79 -7.75 0.18
N ARG A 66 4.28 -7.24 1.30
CA ARG A 66 4.13 -7.86 2.63
C ARG A 66 3.11 -7.13 3.50
N SER A 67 2.88 -5.86 3.21
CA SER A 67 2.04 -4.97 3.97
C SER A 67 1.67 -3.78 3.10
N LEU A 68 0.40 -3.41 3.10
CA LEU A 68 -0.17 -2.21 2.52
C LEU A 68 -0.94 -1.47 3.62
N GLN A 69 -0.65 -0.20 3.79
CA GLN A 69 -1.36 0.69 4.71
C GLN A 69 -1.66 2.01 4.03
N THR A 70 -2.74 2.65 4.44
CA THR A 70 -3.22 3.93 3.96
C THR A 70 -3.35 4.90 5.13
N HIS A 71 -3.21 6.18 4.85
CA HIS A 71 -3.42 7.25 5.80
C HIS A 71 -4.18 8.37 5.10
N LEU A 72 -5.32 8.76 5.67
CA LEU A 72 -6.16 9.83 5.14
C LEU A 72 -5.49 11.20 5.18
N GLY A 73 -4.47 11.35 6.03
CA GLY A 73 -3.98 12.65 6.43
C GLY A 73 -4.98 13.29 7.39
N TYR A 74 -4.60 13.43 8.67
CA TYR A 74 -5.41 14.21 9.59
C TYR A 74 -5.09 15.69 9.38
N ALA A 75 -6.11 16.50 9.14
CA ALA A 75 -6.04 17.91 9.48
C ALA A 75 -5.93 17.94 11.02
N ASN A 76 -4.76 18.25 11.54
CA ASN A 76 -4.67 18.67 12.93
C ASN A 76 -5.45 19.99 13.08
N ASP A 77 -5.68 20.43 14.32
CA ASP A 77 -6.37 21.69 14.65
C ASP A 77 -5.77 22.97 14.01
N ASP A 78 -4.65 22.81 13.28
CA ASP A 78 -3.99 23.78 12.41
C ASP A 78 -4.22 23.32 10.95
N GLU A 79 -5.05 24.06 10.20
CA GLU A 79 -5.77 23.74 8.94
C GLU A 79 -4.97 23.15 7.74
N SER A 80 -3.72 22.73 7.92
CA SER A 80 -2.97 21.97 6.91
C SER A 80 -3.56 20.56 6.77
N GLN A 81 -4.51 20.42 5.84
CA GLN A 81 -4.97 19.14 5.34
C GLN A 81 -3.75 18.35 4.81
N ILE A 82 -3.35 17.32 5.55
CA ILE A 82 -2.37 16.35 5.05
C ILE A 82 -3.06 15.55 3.96
N ASP A 83 -2.37 15.37 2.84
CA ASP A 83 -2.92 14.67 1.70
C ASP A 83 -2.93 13.15 1.94
N PRO A 84 -3.91 12.43 1.37
CA PRO A 84 -3.99 10.99 1.56
C PRO A 84 -2.74 10.32 0.98
N SER A 85 -2.22 9.34 1.71
CA SER A 85 -1.00 8.63 1.38
C SER A 85 -1.16 7.15 1.62
N CYS A 86 -0.28 6.37 1.01
CA CYS A 86 -0.16 4.95 1.33
C CYS A 86 1.30 4.54 1.45
N ALA A 87 1.53 3.51 2.25
CA ALA A 87 2.84 2.93 2.45
C ALA A 87 2.76 1.44 2.20
N VAL A 88 3.83 0.90 1.63
CA VAL A 88 3.97 -0.54 1.40
C VAL A 88 5.30 -1.05 1.89
N ALA A 89 5.29 -2.28 2.41
CA ALA A 89 6.49 -3.09 2.61
C ALA A 89 6.58 -4.11 1.47
N THR A 90 7.78 -4.29 0.92
CA THR A 90 7.99 -5.18 -0.23
C THR A 90 8.79 -6.42 0.15
N GLN A 91 8.60 -7.51 -0.60
CA GLN A 91 9.47 -8.68 -0.49
C GLN A 91 10.91 -8.40 -0.93
N GLY A 92 11.14 -7.35 -1.74
CA GLY A 92 12.47 -6.86 -2.11
C GLY A 92 13.23 -6.18 -0.95
N GLY A 93 12.63 -6.09 0.24
CA GLY A 93 13.29 -5.61 1.46
C GLY A 93 13.31 -4.10 1.65
N TYR A 94 12.69 -3.35 0.75
CA TYR A 94 12.47 -1.92 0.89
C TYR A 94 10.99 -1.64 1.16
N GLY A 95 10.70 -0.41 1.59
CA GLY A 95 9.33 0.09 1.58
C GLY A 95 9.16 1.24 0.61
N VAL A 96 7.90 1.56 0.30
CA VAL A 96 7.56 2.69 -0.56
C VAL A 96 6.49 3.51 0.13
N PHE A 97 6.71 4.82 0.18
CA PHE A 97 5.70 5.80 0.52
C PHE A 97 5.17 6.42 -0.77
N TRP A 98 3.85 6.43 -0.96
CA TRP A 98 3.19 7.02 -2.12
C TRP A 98 2.23 8.12 -1.66
N ASP A 99 2.57 9.36 -2.00
CA ASP A 99 1.68 10.51 -1.89
C ASP A 99 0.62 10.42 -2.99
N LEU A 100 -0.64 10.23 -2.60
CA LEU A 100 -1.71 10.00 -3.56
C LEU A 100 -2.13 11.29 -4.28
N LYS A 101 -1.83 12.48 -3.76
CA LYS A 101 -2.15 13.75 -4.44
C LYS A 101 -1.06 14.15 -5.40
N GLN A 102 0.19 14.13 -4.96
CA GLN A 102 1.35 14.49 -5.78
C GLN A 102 1.71 13.39 -6.79
N LEU A 103 1.16 12.18 -6.60
CA LEU A 103 1.48 10.98 -7.36
C LEU A 103 2.97 10.62 -7.29
N GLU A 104 3.65 11.08 -6.22
CA GLU A 104 5.06 10.84 -6.00
C GLU A 104 5.25 9.58 -5.14
N ALA A 105 6.05 8.64 -5.62
CA ALA A 105 6.45 7.47 -4.86
C ALA A 105 7.94 7.57 -4.47
N LYS A 106 8.21 7.44 -3.17
CA LYS A 106 9.55 7.44 -2.60
C LYS A 106 9.86 6.07 -2.03
N LYS A 107 10.87 5.41 -2.59
CA LYS A 107 11.44 4.20 -2.00
C LYS A 107 12.28 4.59 -0.78
N PHE A 108 12.14 3.84 0.29
CA PHE A 108 13.01 3.96 1.45
C PHE A 108 13.63 2.61 1.78
N TYR A 109 14.88 2.65 2.19
CA TYR A 109 15.68 1.50 2.54
C TYR A 109 16.09 1.66 4.00
N PRO A 110 15.97 0.61 4.82
CA PRO A 110 16.48 0.64 6.18
C PRO A 110 18.01 0.69 6.14
N ASP A 111 18.61 1.50 7.03
CA ASP A 111 20.08 1.56 7.15
C ASP A 111 20.67 0.24 7.68
N SER A 112 19.86 -0.55 8.37
CA SER A 112 20.23 -1.88 8.90
C SER A 112 20.01 -2.99 7.86
N GLU A 113 20.80 -4.07 7.91
CA GLU A 113 20.77 -5.23 6.99
C GLU A 113 19.47 -6.09 7.01
N GLY A 114 18.36 -5.55 7.52
CA GLY A 114 17.07 -6.23 7.56
C GLY A 114 16.15 -5.90 6.37
N SER A 115 15.13 -6.74 6.19
CA SER A 115 14.07 -6.53 5.19
C SER A 115 12.91 -5.78 5.85
N VAL A 116 12.35 -4.75 5.18
CA VAL A 116 11.10 -4.13 5.65
C VAL A 116 9.98 -5.18 5.57
N ALA A 117 9.49 -5.62 6.73
CA ALA A 117 8.49 -6.68 6.84
C ALA A 117 7.06 -6.11 6.88
N CYS A 118 6.88 -4.98 7.55
CA CYS A 118 5.59 -4.31 7.62
C CYS A 118 5.77 -2.79 7.79
N VAL A 119 4.69 -2.06 7.53
CA VAL A 119 4.60 -0.61 7.69
C VAL A 119 3.33 -0.28 8.44
N ALA A 120 3.32 0.81 9.21
CA ALA A 120 2.13 1.32 9.88
C ALA A 120 2.22 2.84 10.03
N PHE A 121 1.15 3.54 9.68
CA PHE A 121 1.06 4.97 9.93
C PHE A 121 0.75 5.24 11.40
N ILE A 122 1.38 6.27 11.96
CA ILE A 122 1.00 6.79 13.27
C ILE A 122 -0.28 7.63 13.07
N PRO A 123 -1.42 7.30 13.71
CA PRO A 123 -2.69 7.94 13.41
C PRO A 123 -2.71 9.46 13.59
N THR A 124 -1.87 10.01 14.47
CA THR A 124 -1.91 11.44 14.84
C THR A 124 -0.79 12.25 14.19
N ARG A 125 0.07 11.63 13.39
CA ARG A 125 1.29 12.27 12.87
C ARG A 125 1.58 11.76 11.49
N ASP A 126 2.19 12.60 10.65
CA ASP A 126 2.72 12.17 9.35
C ASP A 126 4.04 11.38 9.52
N LEU A 127 3.98 10.31 10.31
CA LEU A 127 5.11 9.47 10.61
C LEU A 127 4.78 8.02 10.28
N LEU A 128 5.77 7.33 9.71
CA LEU A 128 5.67 5.94 9.31
C LEU A 128 6.53 5.08 10.24
N ALA A 129 5.90 4.13 10.92
CA ALA A 129 6.60 3.06 11.62
C ALA A 129 6.94 1.94 10.62
N MET A 130 8.17 1.43 10.72
CA MET A 130 8.65 0.31 9.91
C MET A 130 8.97 -0.87 10.82
N GLY A 131 8.31 -1.99 10.59
CA GLY A 131 8.66 -3.25 11.21
C GLY A 131 9.72 -3.96 10.37
N MET A 132 10.86 -4.22 10.99
CA MET A 132 11.99 -4.90 10.36
C MET A 132 11.91 -6.40 10.61
N GLY A 133 12.07 -7.20 9.55
CA GLY A 133 12.32 -8.62 9.65
C GLY A 133 13.82 -8.89 9.52
N SER A 134 14.41 -9.53 10.51
CA SER A 134 15.74 -10.12 10.39
C SER A 134 15.60 -11.63 10.17
N TYR A 135 16.17 -12.11 9.08
CA TYR A 135 16.57 -13.50 8.98
C TYR A 135 18.08 -13.52 9.22
N PRO A 136 18.57 -13.86 10.42
CA PRO A 136 19.99 -14.15 10.57
C PRO A 136 20.30 -15.38 9.70
N LEU A 137 20.75 -15.13 8.47
CA LEU A 137 21.32 -16.16 7.59
C LEU A 137 22.76 -16.50 7.99
N THR A 138 23.22 -16.03 9.15
CA THR A 138 24.46 -16.50 9.75
C THR A 138 24.26 -17.95 10.15
N HIS A 139 24.61 -18.84 9.21
CA HIS A 139 25.07 -20.18 9.52
C HIS A 139 26.00 -20.07 10.72
N TYR A 140 25.57 -20.60 11.87
CA TYR A 140 26.53 -21.03 12.88
C TYR A 140 27.56 -21.89 12.14
N PRO A 141 28.87 -21.62 12.22
CA PRO A 141 29.83 -22.65 11.86
C PRO A 141 29.56 -23.80 12.83
N MET A 142 29.05 -24.92 12.30
CA MET A 142 29.06 -26.15 13.08
C MET A 142 30.53 -26.43 13.42
N LYS A 143 30.83 -26.44 14.72
CA LYS A 143 32.12 -26.91 15.24
C LYS A 143 32.27 -28.39 14.98
#